data_AF-A0A820FTH7-F1
#
_entry.id   AF-A0A820FTH7-F1
#
_cell.length_a   1.000
_cell.length_b   1.000
_cell.length_c   1.000
_cell.angle_alpha   90.00
_cell.angle_beta   90.00
_cell.angle_gamma   90.00
#
_symmetry.space_group_name_H-M   'P 1'
#
loop_
_entity.id
_entity.type
_entity.pdbx_description
1 polymer ?
#
loop_
_entity_poly.entity_id
_entity_poly.type
_entity_poly.pdbx_seq_one_letter_code
_entity_poly.pdbx_strand_id
1 'polypeptide(L)'
;MQVLLFFALYTMAVSHFQEYYPNIRRLRRAQLQFDSSNIIMTDVLIIGVGLSGLETARLLQQNNIRTTVLEGCNRIGGRIWSIKAKNNHNFYLGVL
;
A
#
# COMPACT_ATOMS: atom_id res chain seq x y z
N MET A 1 13.77 -0.91 -33.49
CA MET A 1 14.23 0.40 -32.99
C MET A 1 13.34 0.97 -31.87
N GLN A 2 12.00 0.85 -31.93
CA GLN A 2 11.09 1.38 -30.88
C GLN A 2 11.15 0.66 -29.52
N VAL A 3 11.34 -0.67 -29.47
CA VAL A 3 11.38 -1.44 -28.20
C VAL A 3 12.59 -1.05 -27.33
N LEU A 4 13.75 -0.80 -27.96
CA LEU A 4 14.95 -0.35 -27.25
C LEU A 4 14.76 1.03 -26.60
N LEU A 5 14.00 1.92 -27.24
CA LEU A 5 13.73 3.26 -26.72
C LEU A 5 12.83 3.21 -25.48
N PHE A 6 11.80 2.36 -25.50
CA PHE A 6 10.94 2.13 -24.33
C PHE A 6 11.73 1.55 -23.15
N PHE A 7 12.61 0.58 -23.43
CA PHE A 7 13.46 0.00 -22.40
C PHE A 7 14.42 1.03 -21.81
N ALA A 8 15.07 1.86 -22.65
CA ALA A 8 15.96 2.93 -22.20
C ALA A 8 15.22 3.96 -21.33
N LEU A 9 14.08 4.46 -21.78
CA LEU A 9 13.25 5.40 -21.02
C LEU A 9 12.79 4.82 -19.68
N TYR A 10 12.40 3.55 -19.66
CA TYR A 10 12.04 2.85 -18.42
C TYR A 10 13.22 2.77 -17.46
N THR A 11 14.41 2.37 -17.94
CA THR A 11 15.61 2.29 -17.10
C THR A 11 16.03 3.66 -16.55
N MET A 12 15.92 4.72 -17.35
CA MET A 12 16.22 6.09 -16.90
C MET A 12 15.23 6.56 -15.83
N ALA A 13 13.93 6.37 -16.04
CA ALA A 13 12.91 6.72 -15.06
C ALA A 13 13.12 6.01 -13.71
N VAL A 14 13.48 4.72 -13.75
CA VAL A 14 13.80 3.95 -12.54
C VAL A 14 15.07 4.45 -11.85
N SER A 15 16.11 4.82 -12.61
CA SER A 15 17.36 5.35 -12.04
C SER A 15 17.16 6.71 -11.35
N HIS A 16 16.40 7.61 -11.98
CA HIS A 16 16.08 8.93 -11.42
C HIS A 16 15.18 8.82 -10.17
N PHE A 17 14.24 7.86 -10.17
CA PHE A 17 13.43 7.58 -8.99
C PHE A 17 14.27 7.05 -7.81
N GLN A 18 15.27 6.20 -8.07
CA GLN A 18 16.18 5.68 -7.04
C GLN A 18 17.07 6.77 -6.43
N GLU A 19 17.52 7.73 -7.24
CA GLU A 19 18.31 8.89 -6.77
C GLU A 19 17.49 9.82 -5.87
N TYR A 20 16.22 10.08 -6.23
CA TYR A 20 15.34 10.97 -5.47
C TYR A 20 14.83 10.34 -4.15
N TYR A 21 14.81 9.00 -4.04
CA TYR A 21 14.37 8.28 -2.84
C TYR A 21 15.44 7.28 -2.32
N PRO A 22 16.55 7.76 -1.75
CA PRO A 22 17.73 6.95 -1.41
C PRO A 22 17.48 5.83 -0.38
N ASN A 23 16.37 5.92 0.38
CA ASN A 23 16.01 4.92 1.39
C ASN A 23 15.13 3.78 0.86
N ILE A 24 14.73 3.79 -0.41
CA ILE A 24 13.89 2.74 -1.00
C ILE A 24 14.77 1.58 -1.53
N ARG A 25 15.65 1.03 -0.67
CA ARG A 25 16.49 -0.14 -1.00
C ARG A 25 15.68 -1.43 -1.24
N ARG A 26 14.38 -1.43 -0.91
CA ARG A 26 13.53 -2.64 -0.86
C ARG A 26 12.77 -2.94 -2.16
N LEU A 27 12.65 -1.98 -3.10
CA LEU A 27 11.89 -2.20 -4.34
C LEU A 27 12.55 -3.19 -5.31
N ARG A 28 13.89 -3.26 -5.37
CA ARG A 28 14.59 -4.19 -6.28
C ARG A 28 14.28 -5.66 -6.01
N ARG A 29 14.02 -6.05 -4.76
CA ARG A 29 13.64 -7.44 -4.42
C ARG A 29 12.17 -7.74 -4.69
N ALA A 30 11.29 -6.77 -4.50
CA ALA A 30 9.85 -6.95 -4.69
C ALA A 30 9.47 -7.15 -6.17
N GLN A 31 10.16 -6.49 -7.11
CA GLN A 31 9.95 -6.72 -8.54
C GLN A 31 10.52 -8.06 -9.04
N LEU A 32 11.48 -8.66 -8.34
CA LEU A 32 12.18 -9.89 -8.76
C LEU A 32 11.57 -11.19 -8.20
N GLN A 33 10.62 -11.11 -7.26
CA GLN A 33 9.89 -12.26 -6.70
C GLN A 33 8.41 -12.19 -7.06
N PHE A 34 8.11 -11.87 -8.33
CA PHE A 34 6.75 -12.03 -8.85
C PHE A 34 6.49 -13.53 -9.04
N ASP A 35 6.16 -14.20 -7.94
CA ASP A 35 5.75 -15.59 -7.98
C ASP A 35 4.36 -15.67 -8.61
N SER A 36 4.33 -16.15 -9.86
CA SER A 36 3.09 -16.27 -10.64
C SER A 36 2.14 -17.33 -10.04
N SER A 37 2.60 -18.13 -9.07
CA SER A 37 1.77 -19.13 -8.40
C SER A 37 0.73 -18.54 -7.44
N ASN A 38 0.85 -17.26 -7.08
CA ASN A 38 -0.05 -16.61 -6.11
C ASN A 38 -0.56 -15.25 -6.62
N ILE A 39 -1.15 -15.25 -7.82
CA ILE A 39 -1.80 -14.07 -8.39
C ILE A 39 -3.14 -13.84 -7.69
N ILE A 40 -3.22 -12.76 -6.91
CA ILE A 40 -4.49 -12.30 -6.33
C ILE A 40 -5.25 -11.53 -7.40
N MET A 41 -6.34 -12.12 -7.90
CA MET A 41 -7.26 -11.43 -8.80
C MET A 41 -8.14 -10.47 -7.99
N THR A 42 -7.90 -9.17 -8.14
CA THR A 42 -8.65 -8.10 -7.48
C THR A 42 -9.15 -7.09 -8.51
N ASP A 43 -10.38 -6.61 -8.34
CA ASP A 43 -10.96 -5.59 -9.24
C ASP A 43 -10.56 -4.18 -8.78
N VAL A 44 -10.43 -3.99 -7.45
CA VAL A 44 -9.99 -2.72 -6.85
C VAL A 44 -8.87 -2.97 -5.84
N LEU A 45 -7.83 -2.14 -5.90
CA LEU A 45 -6.75 -2.08 -4.91
C LEU A 45 -6.89 -0.80 -4.08
N ILE A 46 -7.01 -0.93 -2.76
CA ILE A 46 -7.07 0.18 -1.82
C ILE A 46 -5.71 0.28 -1.11
N ILE A 47 -5.11 1.47 -1.13
CA ILE A 47 -3.85 1.76 -0.42
C ILE A 47 -4.16 2.68 0.77
N GLY A 48 -3.95 2.15 1.98
CA GLY A 48 -4.23 2.79 3.26
C GLY A 48 -5.53 2.30 3.89
N VAL A 49 -5.44 1.83 5.13
CA VAL A 49 -6.53 1.35 6.00
C VAL A 49 -6.80 2.41 7.09
N GLY A 50 -6.91 3.67 6.67
CA GLY A 50 -7.52 4.73 7.46
C GLY A 50 -9.04 4.62 7.52
N LEU A 51 -9.72 5.62 8.08
CA LEU A 51 -11.19 5.63 8.10
C LEU A 51 -11.80 5.57 6.68
N SER A 52 -11.25 6.35 5.75
CA SER A 52 -11.71 6.36 4.35
C SER A 52 -11.49 5.01 3.67
N GLY A 53 -10.29 4.43 3.79
CA GLY A 53 -9.97 3.15 3.18
C GLY A 53 -10.81 1.99 3.72
N LEU A 54 -11.07 1.97 5.03
CA LEU A 54 -11.98 1.02 5.66
C LEU A 54 -13.41 1.15 5.14
N GLU A 55 -13.92 2.39 5.03
CA GLU A 55 -15.27 2.62 4.52
C GLU A 55 -15.40 2.26 3.04
N THR A 56 -14.39 2.58 2.22
CA THR A 56 -14.34 2.14 0.82
C THR A 56 -14.34 0.61 0.71
N ALA A 57 -13.52 -0.08 1.50
CA ALA A 57 -13.50 -1.54 1.51
C ALA A 57 -14.87 -2.13 1.90
N ARG A 58 -15.50 -1.56 2.93
CA ARG A 58 -16.84 -1.96 3.39
C ARG A 58 -17.88 -1.81 2.28
N LEU A 59 -17.92 -0.66 1.62
CA LEU A 59 -18.86 -0.39 0.53
C LEU A 59 -18.64 -1.32 -0.66
N LEU A 60 -17.39 -1.55 -1.07
CA LEU A 60 -17.09 -2.42 -2.19
C LEU A 60 -17.42 -3.89 -1.88
N GLN A 61 -17.15 -4.34 -0.64
CA GLN A 61 -17.53 -5.67 -0.18
C GLN A 61 -19.06 -5.85 -0.18
N GLN A 62 -19.83 -4.86 0.27
CA GLN A 62 -21.29 -4.89 0.23
C GLN A 62 -21.87 -4.98 -1.19
N ASN A 63 -21.14 -4.46 -2.17
CA ASN A 63 -21.50 -4.53 -3.58
C ASN A 63 -20.89 -5.77 -4.30
N ASN A 64 -20.34 -6.73 -3.55
CA ASN A 64 -19.70 -7.95 -4.06
C ASN A 64 -18.54 -7.69 -5.04
N ILE A 65 -17.81 -6.58 -4.87
CA ILE A 65 -16.64 -6.25 -5.69
C ILE A 65 -15.38 -6.86 -5.05
N ARG A 66 -14.54 -7.55 -5.83
CA ARG A 66 -13.30 -8.15 -5.29
C ARG A 66 -12.31 -7.05 -4.99
N THR A 67 -11.91 -6.97 -3.73
CA THR A 67 -11.05 -5.90 -3.24
C THR A 67 -9.87 -6.44 -2.46
N THR A 68 -8.72 -5.80 -2.66
CA THR A 68 -7.50 -6.04 -1.90
C THR A 68 -7.11 -4.73 -1.25
N VAL A 69 -6.70 -4.79 0.02
CA VAL A 69 -6.31 -3.61 0.80
C VAL A 69 -4.88 -3.77 1.29
N LEU A 70 -4.07 -2.74 1.11
CA LEU A 70 -2.69 -2.68 1.59
C LEU A 70 -2.52 -1.52 2.57
N GLU A 71 -1.88 -1.75 3.70
CA GLU A 71 -1.53 -0.73 4.70
C GLU A 71 -0.02 -0.70 4.88
N GLY A 72 0.55 0.50 4.92
CA GLY A 72 1.98 0.67 5.15
C GLY A 72 2.38 0.51 6.62
N CYS A 73 1.45 0.78 7.53
CA CYS A 73 1.60 0.59 8.96
C CYS A 73 1.35 -0.86 9.39
N ASN A 74 1.77 -1.19 10.60
CA ASN A 74 1.41 -2.44 11.27
C ASN A 74 0.03 -2.39 11.97
N ARG A 75 -0.78 -1.35 11.70
CA ARG A 75 -2.08 -1.15 12.31
C ARG A 75 -3.05 -0.46 11.36
N ILE A 76 -4.34 -0.68 11.59
CA ILE A 76 -5.43 0.03 10.93
C ILE A 76 -5.77 1.37 11.63
N GLY A 77 -6.70 2.11 11.06
CA GLY A 77 -7.27 3.35 11.62
C GLY A 77 -6.62 4.63 11.09
N GLY A 78 -5.44 4.55 10.47
CA GLY A 78 -4.73 5.70 9.93
C GLY A 78 -4.47 6.75 11.01
N ARG A 79 -5.04 7.96 10.83
CA ARG A 79 -4.94 9.07 11.81
C ARG A 79 -5.87 8.93 13.00
N ILE A 80 -6.76 7.95 13.04
CA ILE A 80 -7.60 7.65 14.21
C ILE A 80 -6.97 6.47 14.93
N TRP A 81 -6.53 6.69 16.18
CA TRP A 81 -5.86 5.66 16.95
C TRP A 81 -6.16 5.82 18.44
N SER A 82 -6.47 4.70 19.10
CA SER A 82 -6.63 4.61 20.54
C SER A 82 -5.74 3.49 21.08
N ILE A 83 -5.08 3.73 22.21
CA ILE A 83 -4.33 2.72 22.96
C ILE A 83 -4.97 2.54 24.32
N LYS A 84 -5.18 1.28 24.73
CA LYS A 84 -5.63 0.94 26.07
C LYS A 84 -4.41 0.72 26.97
N ALA A 85 -4.30 1.51 28.03
CA ALA A 85 -3.24 1.36 29.02
C ALA A 85 -3.55 0.26 30.05
N LYS A 86 -2.52 -0.19 30.77
CA LYS A 86 -2.62 -1.26 31.78
C LYS A 86 -3.60 -0.93 32.91
N ASN A 87 -3.78 0.34 33.22
CA ASN A 87 -4.74 0.86 34.19
C ASN A 87 -6.16 1.00 33.61
N ASN A 88 -6.45 0.38 32.47
CA ASN A 88 -7.77 0.38 31.82
C ASN A 88 -8.21 1.75 31.25
N HIS A 89 -7.32 2.75 31.20
CA HIS A 89 -7.57 4.04 30.56
C HIS A 89 -7.26 4.00 29.07
N ASN A 90 -8.08 4.69 28.26
CA ASN A 90 -7.85 4.83 26.83
C ASN A 90 -7.16 6.15 26.52
N PHE A 91 -6.09 6.10 25.72
CA PHE A 91 -5.41 7.26 25.17
C PHE A 91 -5.75 7.39 23.70
N TYR A 92 -6.34 8.53 23.33
CA TYR A 92 -6.59 8.88 21.93
C TYR A 92 -5.33 9.56 21.38
N LEU A 93 -4.67 8.89 20.44
CA LEU A 93 -3.43 9.34 19.80
C LEU A 93 -3.66 9.81 18.37
N GLY A 94 -4.93 9.92 18.00
CA GLY A 94 -5.40 10.36 16.69
C GLY A 94 -5.95 11.78 16.71
N VAL A 95 -6.71 12.11 15.67
CA VAL A 95 -7.27 13.44 15.37
C VAL A 95 -7.64 14.25 16.62
N LEU A 96 -6.98 15.42 16.75
CA LEU A 96 -7.32 16.56 17.61
C LEU A 96 -8.51 17.34 17.02
#